data_AF-A0A9X5X9D5-F1
#
_entry.id   AF-A0A9X5X9D5-F1
#
_cell.length_a   1.000
_cell.length_b   1.000
_cell.length_c   1.000
_cell.angle_alpha   90.00
_cell.angle_beta   90.00
_cell.angle_gamma   90.00
#
_symmetry.space_group_name_H-M   'P 1'
#
loop_
_entity.id
_entity.type
_entity.pdbx_description
1 polymer ?
#
loop_
_entity_poly.entity_id
_entity_poly.type
_entity_poly.pdbx_seq_one_letter_code
_entity_poly.pdbx_strand_id
1 'polypeptide(L)'
;GLDWAGAAELIRRSAAEAKAVGGRIACGVGTDQLTGPASLEEVRTAYEEQLALVEESGAQAILMASRALAATAKGPEDYLEVYGHLLRQAAEPVVLHWLGPMFD
;
A
#
# COMPACT_ATOMS: atom_id res chain seq x y z
N GLY A 1 -15.99 -5.24 1.43
CA GLY A 1 -15.09 -6.38 1.11
C GLY A 1 -14.29 -6.71 2.35
N LEU A 2 -13.05 -7.17 2.20
CA LEU A 2 -12.06 -7.23 3.29
C LEU A 2 -11.65 -5.80 3.66
N ASP A 3 -11.63 -5.46 4.94
CA ASP A 3 -11.18 -4.16 5.44
C ASP A 3 -9.67 -4.18 5.78
N TRP A 4 -9.11 -3.00 6.04
CA TRP A 4 -7.69 -2.88 6.38
C TRP A 4 -7.30 -3.75 7.59
N ALA A 5 -8.11 -3.77 8.65
CA ALA A 5 -7.83 -4.57 9.84
C ALA A 5 -7.72 -6.07 9.52
N GLY A 6 -8.63 -6.59 8.70
CA GLY A 6 -8.59 -7.96 8.20
C GLY A 6 -7.42 -8.22 7.25
N ALA A 7 -7.12 -7.28 6.34
CA ALA A 7 -5.98 -7.38 5.42
C ALA A 7 -4.64 -7.40 6.16
N ALA A 8 -4.44 -6.51 7.13
CA ALA A 8 -3.26 -6.43 7.98
C ALA A 8 -3.00 -7.75 8.73
N GLU A 9 -4.04 -8.37 9.26
CA GLU A 9 -3.93 -9.68 9.92
C GLU A 9 -3.57 -10.78 8.93
N LEU A 10 -4.19 -10.78 7.75
CA LEU A 10 -3.90 -11.75 6.71
C LEU A 10 -2.46 -11.63 6.21
N ILE A 11 -1.93 -10.41 6.06
CA ILE A 11 -0.54 -10.14 5.68
C ILE A 11 0.41 -10.76 6.70
N ARG A 12 0.23 -10.44 8.00
CA ARG A 12 1.10 -10.98 9.07
C ARG A 12 1.14 -12.50 9.09
N ARG A 13 -0.03 -13.15 9.03
CA ARG A 13 -0.11 -14.62 9.02
C ARG A 13 0.51 -15.23 7.77
N SER A 14 0.16 -14.70 6.61
CA SER A 14 0.64 -15.25 5.32
C SER A 14 2.15 -15.08 5.16
N ALA A 15 2.71 -13.96 5.64
CA ALA A 15 4.15 -13.73 5.65
C ALA A 15 4.88 -14.69 6.61
N ALA A 16 4.33 -14.95 7.80
CA ALA A 16 4.88 -15.92 8.73
C ALA A 16 4.90 -17.35 8.13
N GLU A 17 3.81 -17.77 7.48
CA GLU A 17 3.73 -19.08 6.81
C GLU A 17 4.70 -19.17 5.63
N ALA A 18 4.78 -18.13 4.79
CA ALA A 18 5.74 -18.08 3.69
C ALA A 18 7.18 -18.22 4.20
N LYS A 19 7.51 -17.49 5.28
CA LYS A 19 8.83 -17.56 5.91
C LYS A 19 9.15 -18.96 6.45
N ALA A 20 8.19 -19.64 7.07
CA ALA A 20 8.37 -20.97 7.66
C ALA A 20 8.81 -22.03 6.63
N VAL A 21 8.43 -21.84 5.36
CA VAL A 21 8.79 -22.75 4.25
C VAL A 21 9.87 -22.18 3.33
N GLY A 22 10.46 -21.03 3.66
CA GLY A 22 11.42 -20.33 2.77
C GLY A 22 10.80 -19.81 1.47
N GLY A 23 9.47 -19.62 1.45
CA GLY A 23 8.71 -19.08 0.34
C GLY A 23 8.83 -17.56 0.24
N ARG A 24 8.38 -17.02 -0.91
CA ARG A 24 8.27 -15.58 -1.17
C ARG A 24 6.82 -15.17 -1.22
N ILE A 25 6.52 -13.99 -0.68
CA ILE A 25 5.20 -13.37 -0.73
C ILE A 25 5.36 -11.87 -0.98
N ALA A 26 4.38 -11.32 -1.69
CA ALA A 26 4.23 -9.89 -1.88
C ALA A 26 2.83 -9.46 -1.43
N CYS A 27 2.71 -8.31 -0.78
CA CYS A 27 1.51 -7.86 -0.09
C CYS A 27 1.13 -6.45 -0.54
N GLY A 28 -0.18 -6.21 -0.68
CA GLY A 28 -0.74 -4.92 -1.05
C GLY A 28 -0.50 -3.85 0.01
N VAL A 29 -0.12 -2.66 -0.46
CA VAL A 29 0.00 -1.42 0.31
C VAL A 29 -0.85 -0.38 -0.39
N GLY A 30 -1.93 0.04 0.25
CA GLY A 30 -2.89 1.00 -0.28
C GLY A 30 -3.24 2.08 0.74
N THR A 31 -4.48 2.54 0.68
CA THR A 31 -5.03 3.57 1.59
C THR A 31 -6.47 3.26 1.97
N ASP A 32 -6.85 1.98 1.99
CA ASP A 32 -8.23 1.51 2.22
C ASP A 32 -8.72 1.68 3.66
N GLN A 33 -7.83 2.08 4.59
CA GLN A 33 -8.22 2.53 5.93
C GLN A 33 -8.82 3.94 5.95
N LEU A 34 -8.62 4.74 4.89
CA LEU A 34 -9.24 6.05 4.77
C LEU A 34 -10.72 5.89 4.38
N THR A 35 -11.62 6.42 5.21
CA THR A 35 -13.08 6.24 5.07
C THR A 35 -13.81 7.47 4.53
N GLY A 36 -13.10 8.57 4.27
CA GLY A 36 -13.68 9.82 3.79
C GLY A 36 -12.67 10.67 3.01
N PRO A 37 -13.04 11.92 2.67
CA PRO A 37 -12.13 12.87 2.03
C PRO A 37 -10.85 13.02 2.86
N ALA A 38 -9.71 12.98 2.19
CA ALA A 38 -8.39 13.08 2.82
C ALA A 38 -7.52 14.07 2.04
N SER A 39 -6.65 14.78 2.73
CA SER A 39 -5.58 15.57 2.14
C SER A 39 -4.48 14.69 1.55
N LEU A 40 -3.60 15.24 0.71
CA LEU A 40 -2.45 14.50 0.16
C LEU A 40 -1.51 14.00 1.28
N GLU A 41 -1.40 14.77 2.36
CA GLU A 41 -0.62 14.37 3.54
C GLU A 41 -1.24 13.16 4.24
N GLU A 42 -2.54 13.15 4.47
CA GLU A 42 -3.25 12.00 5.05
C GLU A 42 -3.16 10.76 4.15
N VAL A 43 -3.23 10.94 2.83
CA VAL A 43 -3.02 9.85 1.85
C VAL A 43 -1.61 9.28 1.94
N ARG A 44 -0.58 10.12 2.01
CA ARG A 44 0.80 9.68 2.16
C ARG A 44 1.00 8.92 3.47
N THR A 45 0.52 9.49 4.58
CA THR A 45 0.60 8.85 5.91
C THR A 45 -0.12 7.49 5.92
N ALA A 46 -1.26 7.37 5.24
CA ALA A 46 -1.97 6.10 5.11
C ALA A 46 -1.15 5.03 4.36
N TYR A 47 -0.48 5.41 3.28
CA TYR A 47 0.45 4.51 2.59
C TYR A 47 1.62 4.11 3.49
N GLU A 48 2.21 5.05 4.22
CA GLU A 48 3.35 4.80 5.11
C GLU A 48 2.99 3.80 6.22
N GLU A 49 1.79 3.90 6.81
CA GLU A 49 1.28 2.96 7.81
C GLU A 49 1.23 1.52 7.26
N GLN A 50 0.62 1.35 6.08
CA GLN A 50 0.51 0.03 5.47
C GLN A 50 1.86 -0.51 5.00
N LEU A 51 2.72 0.37 4.47
CA LEU A 51 4.05 0.02 3.99
C LEU A 51 4.91 -0.50 5.15
N ALA A 52 4.93 0.22 6.27
CA ALA A 52 5.66 -0.18 7.46
C ALA A 52 5.19 -1.57 7.94
N LEU A 53 3.88 -1.83 7.98
CA LEU A 53 3.36 -3.13 8.37
C LEU A 53 3.81 -4.26 7.42
N VAL A 54 3.76 -4.01 6.11
CA VAL A 54 4.18 -4.99 5.10
C VAL A 54 5.69 -5.27 5.23
N GLU A 55 6.51 -4.24 5.37
CA GLU A 55 7.96 -4.36 5.56
C GLU A 55 8.31 -5.09 6.87
N GLU A 56 7.66 -4.74 7.98
CA GLU A 56 7.83 -5.40 9.27
C GLU A 56 7.46 -6.89 9.22
N SER A 57 6.48 -7.26 8.39
CA SER A 57 6.11 -8.67 8.16
C SER A 57 7.14 -9.45 7.33
N GLY A 58 8.08 -8.75 6.68
CA GLY A 58 9.07 -9.32 5.77
C GLY A 58 8.53 -9.67 4.38
N ALA A 59 7.37 -9.14 4.01
CA ALA A 59 6.78 -9.31 2.69
C ALA A 59 7.25 -8.22 1.72
N GLN A 60 7.33 -8.53 0.42
CA GLN A 60 7.62 -7.52 -0.60
C GLN A 60 6.39 -6.61 -0.80
N ALA A 61 6.59 -5.29 -0.84
CA ALA A 61 5.48 -4.36 -1.02
C ALA A 61 4.97 -4.29 -2.48
N ILE A 62 3.64 -4.31 -2.62
CA ILE A 62 2.92 -3.95 -3.84
C ILE A 62 2.23 -2.62 -3.58
N LEU A 63 2.76 -1.51 -4.10
CA LEU A 63 2.10 -0.21 -4.00
C LEU A 63 0.88 -0.19 -4.92
N MET A 64 -0.30 -0.26 -4.32
CA MET A 64 -1.58 -0.32 -5.00
C MET A 64 -2.03 1.06 -5.46
N ALA A 65 -2.99 1.10 -6.40
CA ALA A 65 -3.74 2.31 -6.69
C ALA A 65 -4.57 2.73 -5.45
N SER A 66 -4.77 4.04 -5.27
CA SER A 66 -5.53 4.60 -4.15
C SER A 66 -6.71 5.44 -4.64
N ARG A 67 -7.92 5.09 -4.19
CA ARG A 67 -9.13 5.89 -4.41
C ARG A 67 -9.02 7.28 -3.77
N ALA A 68 -8.40 7.36 -2.60
CA ALA A 68 -8.21 8.63 -1.89
C ALA A 68 -7.23 9.55 -2.64
N LEU A 69 -6.12 9.01 -3.15
CA LEU A 69 -5.19 9.76 -4.00
C LEU A 69 -5.89 10.23 -5.28
N ALA A 70 -6.64 9.35 -5.93
CA ALA A 70 -7.36 9.67 -7.15
C ALA A 70 -8.41 10.79 -6.96
N ALA A 71 -9.06 10.84 -5.79
CA ALA A 71 -10.05 11.86 -5.46
C ALA A 71 -9.43 13.21 -5.06
N THR A 72 -8.23 13.20 -4.46
CA THR A 72 -7.60 14.40 -3.87
C THR A 72 -6.58 15.07 -4.78
N ALA A 73 -5.90 14.31 -5.65
CA ALA A 73 -4.89 14.84 -6.55
C ALA A 73 -5.48 15.86 -7.53
N LYS A 74 -4.77 16.97 -7.72
CA LYS A 74 -5.10 18.07 -8.63
C LYS A 74 -4.40 17.95 -9.98
N GLY A 75 -3.33 17.16 -10.04
CA GLY A 75 -2.51 16.99 -11.23
C GLY A 75 -1.49 15.85 -11.08
N PRO A 76 -0.77 15.53 -12.17
CA PRO A 76 0.23 14.46 -12.17
C PRO A 76 1.38 14.69 -11.18
N GLU A 77 1.66 15.94 -10.82
CA GLU A 77 2.69 16.32 -9.85
C GLU A 77 2.42 15.74 -8.46
N ASP A 78 1.15 15.69 -8.04
CA ASP A 78 0.76 15.14 -6.73
C ASP A 78 1.02 13.63 -6.66
N TYR A 79 0.80 12.91 -7.77
CA TYR A 79 1.14 11.50 -7.87
C TYR A 79 2.65 11.29 -7.80
N LEU A 80 3.43 12.13 -8.50
CA LEU A 80 4.89 12.07 -8.47
C LEU A 80 5.42 12.34 -7.06
N GLU A 81 4.84 13.29 -6.33
CA GLU A 81 5.20 13.58 -4.94
C GLU A 81 4.97 12.37 -4.04
N VAL A 82 3.75 11.83 -4.04
CA VAL A 82 3.36 10.71 -3.16
C VAL A 82 4.14 9.45 -3.49
N TYR A 83 4.10 8.99 -4.75
CA TYR A 83 4.82 7.77 -5.13
C TYR A 83 6.34 7.95 -5.05
N GLY A 84 6.86 9.11 -5.45
CA GLY A 84 8.29 9.38 -5.37
C GLY A 84 8.81 9.36 -3.93
N HIS A 85 8.02 9.84 -2.96
CA HIS A 85 8.34 9.75 -1.55
C HIS A 85 8.36 8.30 -1.07
N LEU A 86 7.30 7.55 -1.31
CA LEU A 86 7.19 6.14 -0.90
C LEU A 86 8.32 5.29 -1.50
N LEU A 87 8.64 5.50 -2.78
CA LEU A 87 9.71 4.77 -3.48
C LEU A 87 11.12 5.09 -2.93
N ARG A 88 11.35 6.30 -2.42
CA ARG A 88 12.62 6.65 -1.77
C ARG A 88 12.73 6.06 -0.36
N GLN A 89 11.60 5.89 0.32
CA GLN A 89 11.54 5.37 1.68
C GLN A 89 11.58 3.84 1.72
N ALA A 90 11.00 3.16 0.73
CA ALA A 90 10.86 1.71 0.73
C ALA A 90 12.20 0.99 0.94
N ALA A 91 12.20 0.00 1.84
CA ALA A 91 13.41 -0.72 2.23
C ALA A 91 13.91 -1.67 1.12
N GLU A 92 13.00 -2.15 0.27
CA GLU A 92 13.26 -3.13 -0.79
C GLU A 92 12.53 -2.73 -2.08
N PRO A 93 12.90 -3.29 -3.25
CA PRO A 93 12.18 -3.04 -4.50
C PRO A 93 10.69 -3.38 -4.41
N VAL A 94 9.84 -2.43 -4.80
CA VAL A 94 8.38 -2.59 -4.79
C VAL A 94 7.84 -3.00 -6.16
N VAL A 95 6.61 -3.52 -6.16
CA VAL A 95 5.80 -3.68 -7.37
C VAL A 95 4.79 -2.55 -7.44
N LEU A 96 4.78 -1.77 -8.52
CA LEU A 96 3.72 -0.79 -8.77
C LEU A 96 2.51 -1.49 -9.39
N HIS A 97 1.34 -1.35 -8.77
CA HIS A 97 0.09 -1.91 -9.26
C HIS A 97 -0.84 -0.82 -9.79
N TRP A 98 -0.94 -0.75 -11.12
CA TRP A 98 -1.88 0.14 -11.81
C TRP A 98 -3.17 -0.61 -12.12
N LEU A 99 -4.25 -0.22 -11.44
CA LEU A 99 -5.57 -0.81 -11.59
C LEU A 99 -6.49 0.08 -12.43
N GLY A 100 -7.17 -0.50 -13.42
CA GLY A 100 -8.14 0.21 -14.26
C GLY A 100 -9.54 0.28 -13.62
N PRO A 101 -10.40 1.21 -14.06
CA PRO A 101 -11.70 1.52 -13.44
C PRO A 101 -12.73 0.37 -13.49
N MET A 102 -12.50 -0.66 -14.30
CA MET A 102 -13.37 -1.85 -14.31
C MET A 102 -13.22 -2.73 -13.08
N PHE A 103 -12.18 -2.50 -12.27
CA PHE A 103 -11.79 -3.36 -11.16
C PHE A 103 -11.84 -2.65 -9.80
N ASP A 104 -12.19 -1.36 -9.74
CA ASP A 104 -12.14 -0.53 -8.52
C ASP A 104 -13.36 0.37 -8.32
#